data_AF-A0A6L6B9N3-F1
#
_entry.id   AF-A0A6L6B9N3-F1
#
_cell.length_a   1.000
_cell.length_b   1.000
_cell.length_c   1.000
_cell.angle_alpha   90.00
_cell.angle_beta   90.00
_cell.angle_gamma   90.00
#
_symmetry.space_group_name_H-M   'P 1'
#
loop_
_entity.id
_entity.type
_entity.pdbx_description
1 polymer ?
#
loop_
_entity_poly.entity_id
_entity_poly.type
_entity_poly.pdbx_seq_one_letter_code
_entity_poly.pdbx_strand_id
1 'polypeptide(L)'
;MNIPNHVAIVMDGNGRWAKERGLPRTAGHEAGEAALFDVVQGAIEFGVKEISAYAFSTENWRRSPEEVKFLMGFNRDVLRRRRDEMNEMGVRIR
;
A
#
# COMPACT_ATOMS: atom_id res chain seq x y z
N MET A 1 20.27 16.41 -10.19
CA MET A 1 18.88 15.92 -10.36
C MET A 1 18.08 16.44 -9.16
N ASN A 2 16.86 16.95 -9.36
CA ASN A 2 16.04 17.45 -8.25
C ASN A 2 15.15 16.31 -7.74
N ILE A 3 15.44 15.77 -6.56
CA ILE A 3 14.68 14.67 -5.96
C ILE A 3 13.62 15.26 -5.04
N PRO A 4 12.33 14.88 -5.17
CA PRO A 4 11.30 15.36 -4.26
C PRO A 4 11.57 14.88 -2.83
N ASN A 5 11.44 15.78 -1.86
CA ASN A 5 11.54 15.41 -0.45
C ASN A 5 10.39 14.49 -0.01
N HIS A 6 9.19 14.71 -0.56
CA HIS A 6 7.97 14.00 -0.19
C HIS A 6 7.16 13.62 -1.43
N VAL A 7 6.71 12.36 -1.49
CA VAL A 7 5.82 11.84 -2.54
C VAL A 7 4.54 11.29 -1.91
N ALA A 8 3.39 11.73 -2.39
CA ALA A 8 2.09 11.17 -2.02
C ALA A 8 1.55 10.27 -3.14
N ILE A 9 1.03 9.10 -2.77
CA ILE A 9 0.62 8.04 -3.70
C ILE A 9 -0.82 7.64 -3.39
N VAL A 10 -1.68 7.68 -4.41
CA VAL A 10 -3.02 7.09 -4.35
C VAL A 10 -2.97 5.71 -4.98
N MET A 11 -3.13 4.66 -4.16
CA MET A 11 -3.03 3.27 -4.60
C MET A 11 -4.35 2.76 -5.18
N ASP A 12 -4.80 3.36 -6.28
CA ASP A 12 -6.03 2.96 -6.96
C ASP A 12 -5.79 1.86 -8.00
N GLY A 13 -6.85 1.13 -8.36
CA GLY A 13 -6.83 0.15 -9.44
C GLY A 13 -6.84 -1.31 -8.99
N ASN A 14 -6.57 -1.61 -7.72
CA ASN A 14 -6.51 -2.99 -7.18
C ASN A 14 -7.73 -3.85 -7.57
N GLY A 15 -8.94 -3.31 -7.40
CA GLY A 15 -10.16 -4.02 -7.77
C GLY A 15 -10.36 -4.20 -9.29
N ARG A 16 -9.89 -3.25 -10.11
CA ARG A 16 -9.92 -3.36 -11.58
C ARG A 16 -8.92 -4.40 -12.07
N TRP A 17 -7.71 -4.36 -11.53
CA TRP A 17 -6.64 -5.33 -11.80
C TRP A 17 -7.09 -6.77 -11.52
N ALA A 18 -7.77 -7.01 -10.40
CA ALA A 18 -8.31 -8.32 -10.06
C ALA A 18 -9.42 -8.76 -11.03
N LYS A 19 -10.36 -7.85 -11.35
CA LYS A 19 -11.48 -8.11 -12.26
C LYS A 19 -11.01 -8.51 -13.66
N GLU A 20 -10.01 -7.81 -14.21
CA GLU A 20 -9.42 -8.11 -15.52
C GLU A 20 -8.80 -9.52 -15.59
N ARG A 21 -8.45 -10.09 -14.44
CA ARG A 21 -7.84 -11.42 -14.31
C ARG A 21 -8.81 -12.50 -13.85
N GLY A 22 -10.10 -12.17 -13.68
CA GLY A 22 -11.10 -13.10 -13.13
C GLY A 22 -10.84 -13.49 -11.67
N LEU A 23 -10.10 -12.66 -10.93
CA LEU A 23 -9.70 -12.93 -9.54
C LEU A 23 -10.64 -12.22 -8.53
N PRO A 24 -10.74 -12.73 -7.29
CA PRO A 24 -11.39 -12.01 -6.21
C PRO A 24 -10.72 -10.64 -5.96
N ARG A 25 -11.49 -9.64 -5.54
CA ARG A 25 -10.97 -8.29 -5.24
C ARG A 25 -9.82 -8.30 -4.22
N THR A 26 -9.84 -9.24 -3.28
CA THR A 26 -8.80 -9.42 -2.26
C THR A 26 -7.42 -9.68 -2.86
N ALA A 27 -7.34 -10.46 -3.95
CA ALA A 27 -6.07 -10.69 -4.66
C ALA A 27 -5.48 -9.41 -5.27
N GLY A 28 -6.34 -8.47 -5.66
CA GLY A 28 -5.90 -7.15 -6.11
C GLY A 28 -5.31 -6.31 -4.97
N HIS A 29 -5.82 -6.45 -3.76
CA HIS A 29 -5.26 -5.77 -2.59
C HIS A 29 -3.90 -6.35 -2.19
N GLU A 30 -3.73 -7.67 -2.25
CA GLU A 30 -2.44 -8.36 -2.07
C GLU A 30 -1.41 -7.91 -3.10
N ALA A 31 -1.80 -7.80 -4.38
CA ALA A 31 -0.92 -7.27 -5.41
C ALA A 31 -0.54 -5.79 -5.16
N GLY A 32 -1.48 -4.99 -4.65
CA GLY A 32 -1.24 -3.60 -4.27
C GLY A 32 -0.23 -3.45 -3.12
N GLU A 33 -0.21 -4.37 -2.14
CA GLU A 33 0.81 -4.41 -1.08
C GLU A 33 2.20 -4.64 -1.66
N ALA A 34 2.37 -5.62 -2.55
CA ALA A 34 3.65 -5.90 -3.19
C ALA A 34 4.16 -4.68 -3.98
N ALA A 35 3.26 -4.02 -4.73
CA ALA A 35 3.58 -2.82 -5.48
C ALA A 35 4.00 -1.65 -4.58
N LEU A 36 3.34 -1.45 -3.42
CA LEU A 36 3.75 -0.41 -2.47
C LEU A 36 5.17 -0.65 -1.95
N PHE A 37 5.52 -1.91 -1.66
CA PHE A 37 6.86 -2.26 -1.17
C PHE A 37 7.96 -2.00 -2.19
N ASP A 38 7.71 -2.35 -3.46
CA ASP A 38 8.61 -2.04 -4.57
C ASP A 38 8.84 -0.53 -4.70
N VAL A 39 7.78 0.28 -4.56
CA VAL A 39 7.90 1.73 -4.56
C VAL A 39 8.71 2.27 -3.38
N VAL A 40 8.55 1.69 -2.18
CA VAL A 40 9.37 2.08 -1.01
C VAL A 40 10.84 1.76 -1.25
N GLN A 41 11.16 0.58 -1.79
CA GLN A 41 12.53 0.20 -2.15
C GLN A 41 13.12 1.19 -3.15
N GLY A 42 12.43 1.47 -4.26
CA GLY A 42 12.86 2.47 -5.23
C GLY A 42 13.03 3.86 -4.59
N ALA A 43 12.11 4.30 -3.74
CA ALA A 43 12.22 5.59 -3.07
C ALA A 43 13.47 5.72 -2.19
N ILE A 44 13.88 4.63 -1.51
CA ILE A 44 15.12 4.59 -0.73
C ILE A 44 16.33 4.73 -1.66
N GLU A 45 16.37 3.96 -2.75
CA GLU A 45 17.45 4.00 -3.75
C GLU A 45 17.59 5.38 -4.39
N PHE A 46 16.46 6.03 -4.71
CA PHE A 46 16.42 7.37 -5.28
C PHE A 46 16.62 8.49 -4.25
N GLY A 47 16.58 8.20 -2.95
CA GLY A 47 16.83 9.17 -1.87
C GLY A 47 15.63 10.05 -1.49
N VAL A 48 14.40 9.64 -1.79
CA VAL A 48 13.16 10.29 -1.32
C VAL A 48 13.07 10.15 0.21
N LYS A 49 12.69 11.22 0.90
CA LYS A 49 12.71 11.26 2.38
C LYS A 49 11.40 10.83 3.00
N GLU A 50 10.29 11.10 2.34
CA GLU A 50 8.96 10.80 2.85
C GLU A 50 8.05 10.24 1.76
N ILE A 51 7.25 9.24 2.10
CA ILE A 51 6.17 8.72 1.28
C ILE A 51 4.88 8.74 2.09
N SER A 52 3.80 9.23 1.48
CA SER A 52 2.44 9.05 2.01
C SER A 52 1.63 8.18 1.06
N ALA A 53 1.28 6.98 1.50
CA ALA A 53 0.45 6.07 0.72
C ALA A 53 -1.01 6.16 1.20
N TYR A 54 -1.93 6.43 0.27
CA TYR A 54 -3.35 6.50 0.58
C TYR A 54 -3.97 5.10 0.50
N ALA A 55 -3.90 4.37 1.63
CA ALA A 55 -4.34 2.98 1.72
C ALA A 55 -5.83 2.80 1.98
N PHE A 56 -6.50 3.77 2.62
CA PHE A 56 -7.92 3.72 2.92
C PHE A 56 -8.51 5.13 3.03
N SER A 57 -9.61 5.39 2.31
CA SER A 57 -10.31 6.68 2.31
C SER A 57 -11.55 6.70 3.21
N THR A 58 -12.02 7.90 3.59
CA THR A 58 -13.29 8.07 4.31
C THR A 58 -14.49 7.54 3.54
N GLU A 59 -14.44 7.55 2.21
CA GLU A 59 -15.49 7.02 1.33
C GLU A 59 -15.48 5.50 1.29
N ASN A 60 -14.36 4.85 1.65
CA ASN A 60 -14.28 3.39 1.71
C ASN A 60 -15.17 2.80 2.81
N TRP A 61 -15.57 3.59 3.81
CA TRP A 61 -16.60 3.22 4.79
C TRP A 61 -17.98 2.95 4.17
N ARG A 62 -18.23 3.41 2.92
CA ARG A 62 -19.47 3.14 2.18
C ARG A 62 -19.48 1.78 1.46
N ARG A 63 -18.38 1.02 1.51
CA ARG A 63 -18.29 -0.33 0.92
C ARG A 63 -18.98 -1.36 1.83
N SER A 64 -19.08 -2.61 1.39
CA SER A 64 -19.69 -3.65 2.22
C SER A 64 -18.90 -3.88 3.52
N PRO A 65 -19.58 -4.22 4.63
CA PRO A 65 -18.92 -4.49 5.91
C PRO A 65 -17.80 -5.54 5.81
N GLU A 66 -17.98 -6.55 4.97
CA GLU A 66 -16.99 -7.60 4.72
C GLU A 66 -15.73 -7.05 4.05
N GLU A 67 -15.89 -6.16 3.04
CA GLU A 67 -14.76 -5.54 2.36
C GLU A 67 -14.02 -4.57 3.29
N VAL A 68 -14.74 -3.79 4.09
CA VAL A 68 -14.13 -2.90 5.10
C VAL A 68 -13.35 -3.71 6.14
N LYS A 69 -13.94 -4.78 6.67
CA LYS A 69 -13.28 -5.66 7.64
C LYS A 69 -12.02 -6.30 7.05
N PHE A 70 -12.09 -6.75 5.80
CA PHE A 70 -10.92 -7.26 5.08
C PHE A 70 -9.84 -6.20 4.95
N LEU A 71 -10.17 -4.99 4.48
CA LEU A 71 -9.20 -3.90 4.31
C LEU A 71 -8.52 -3.51 5.62
N MET A 72 -9.27 -3.41 6.72
CA MET A 72 -8.72 -3.10 8.04
C MET A 72 -7.79 -4.21 8.54
N GLY A 73 -8.20 -5.48 8.40
CA GLY A 73 -7.38 -6.63 8.77
C GLY A 73 -6.10 -6.73 7.93
N PHE A 74 -6.26 -6.58 6.61
CA PHE A 74 -5.17 -6.63 5.65
C PHE A 74 -4.10 -5.59 5.95
N ASN A 75 -4.48 -4.31 6.12
CA ASN A 75 -3.52 -3.24 6.45
C ASN A 75 -2.72 -3.55 7.74
N ARG A 76 -3.38 -4.09 8.77
CA ARG A 76 -2.70 -4.48 10.01
C ARG A 76 -1.70 -5.62 9.76
N ASP A 77 -2.08 -6.62 8.99
CA ASP A 77 -1.26 -7.81 8.77
C ASP A 77 -0.07 -7.49 7.85
N VAL A 78 -0.26 -6.65 6.82
CA VAL A 78 0.82 -6.07 5.99
C VAL A 78 1.85 -5.36 6.87
N LEU A 79 1.37 -4.43 7.70
CA LEU A 79 2.24 -3.67 8.59
C LEU A 79 3.01 -4.59 9.53
N ARG A 80 2.38 -5.63 10.10
CA ARG A 80 3.09 -6.56 11.00
C ARG A 80 4.12 -7.40 10.27
N ARG A 81 3.80 -7.96 9.10
CA ARG A 81 4.72 -8.83 8.35
C ARG A 81 5.96 -8.09 7.88
N ARG A 82 5.78 -6.86 7.44
CA ARG A 82 6.82 -6.11 6.74
C ARG A 82 7.46 -5.00 7.57
N ARG A 83 6.96 -4.73 8.77
CA ARG A 83 7.57 -3.76 9.68
C ARG A 83 9.02 -4.09 9.97
N ASP A 84 9.33 -5.36 10.21
CA ASP A 84 10.69 -5.77 10.55
C ASP A 84 11.63 -5.55 9.35
N GLU A 85 11.21 -5.95 8.15
CA GLU A 85 11.93 -5.67 6.89
C GLU A 85 12.12 -4.15 6.65
N MET A 86 11.06 -3.36 6.80
CA MET A 86 11.13 -1.90 6.67
C MET A 86 12.07 -1.28 7.70
N ASN A 87 12.06 -1.79 8.94
CA ASN A 87 12.93 -1.31 9.99
C ASN A 87 14.41 -1.66 9.72
N GLU A 88 14.69 -2.85 9.19
CA GLU A 88 16.03 -3.24 8.72
C GLU A 88 16.53 -2.34 7.59
N MET A 89 15.63 -1.86 6.73
CA MET A 89 15.91 -0.88 5.68
C MET A 89 16.01 0.57 6.19
N GLY A 90 15.87 0.81 7.50
CA GLY A 90 15.91 2.15 8.10
C GLY A 90 14.65 3.00 7.85
N VAL A 91 13.55 2.38 7.40
CA VAL A 91 12.26 3.04 7.17
C VAL A 91 11.49 3.16 8.48
N ARG A 92 10.98 4.36 8.75
CA ARG A 92 10.09 4.62 9.89
C ARG A 92 8.64 4.74 9.41
N ILE A 93 7.81 3.79 9.81
CA ILE A 93 6.35 3.81 9.58
C ILE A 93 5.66 4.57 10.72
N ARG A 94 4.57 5.30 10.40
CA ARG A 94 3.73 6.02 11.36
C ARG A 94 2.25 5.77 11.08
#